data_AF-A0A977KBR2-F1
#
_entry.id   AF-A0A977KBR2-F1
#
_cell.length_a   1.000
_cell.length_b   1.000
_cell.length_c   1.000
_cell.angle_alpha   90.00
_cell.angle_beta   90.00
_cell.angle_gamma   90.00
#
_symmetry.space_group_name_H-M   'P 1'
#
loop_
_entity.id
_entity.type
_entity.pdbx_description
1 polymer ?
#
loop_
_entity_poly.entity_id
_entity_poly.type
_entity_poly.pdbx_seq_one_letter_code
_entity_poly.pdbx_strand_id
1 'polypeptide(L)' 'MICVNGPISFSELMRLSDLKRSTLWDCLEKMEKEELIEMKKVLTLTGPRTIAKCKEEGLEALEELEDMLGELRNTLSR' A
#
# COMPACT_ATOMS: atom_id res chain seq x y z
N MET A 1 11.42 1.39 -3.79
CA MET A 1 10.10 1.35 -3.13
C MET A 1 9.12 0.71 -4.09
N ILE A 2 8.30 -0.25 -3.64
CA ILE A 2 7.40 -0.98 -4.55
C ILE A 2 6.17 -0.09 -4.76
N CYS A 3 6.26 0.84 -5.71
CA CYS A 3 5.05 1.44 -6.27
C CYS A 3 4.37 0.35 -7.08
N VAL A 4 3.32 -0.21 -6.51
CA VAL A 4 2.52 -1.22 -7.19
C VAL A 4 1.73 -0.47 -8.27
N ASN A 5 2.28 -0.37 -9.48
CA ASN A 5 1.61 0.19 -10.65
C ASN A 5 0.52 -0.76 -11.19
N GLY A 6 -0.27 -1.35 -10.30
CA GLY A 6 -1.31 -2.32 -10.63
C GLY A 6 -1.98 -2.93 -9.40
N PRO A 7 -3.04 -3.73 -9.59
CA PRO A 7 -3.66 -4.48 -8.50
C PRO A 7 -2.69 -5.54 -7.96
N ILE A 8 -2.63 -5.71 -6.63
CA ILE A 8 -1.77 -6.69 -5.97
C ILE A 8 -2.55 -7.48 -4.93
N SER A 9 -2.25 -8.76 -4.81
CA SER A 9 -2.89 -9.58 -3.79
C SER A 9 -2.31 -9.32 -2.40
N PHE A 10 -3.14 -9.50 -1.38
CA PHE A 10 -2.71 -9.44 0.02
C PHE A 10 -1.53 -10.39 0.31
N SER A 11 -1.52 -11.58 -0.31
CA SER A 11 -0.42 -12.54 -0.15
C SER A 11 0.90 -12.06 -0.76
N GLU A 12 0.84 -11.35 -1.89
CA GLU A 12 2.02 -10.72 -2.49
C GLU A 12 2.51 -9.54 -1.64
N LEU A 13 1.60 -8.69 -1.15
CA LEU A 13 1.95 -7.60 -0.24
C LEU A 13 2.63 -8.11 1.04
N MET A 14 2.14 -9.21 1.63
CA MET A 14 2.80 -9.86 2.77
C MET A 14 4.25 -10.26 2.43
N ARG A 15 4.46 -10.85 1.25
CA ARG A 15 5.80 -11.30 0.81
C ARG A 15 6.75 -10.14 0.56
N LEU A 16 6.24 -8.99 0.12
CA LEU A 16 7.04 -7.84 -0.30
C LEU A 16 7.34 -6.85 0.84
N SER A 17 6.45 -6.73 1.82
CA SER A 17 6.54 -5.72 2.89
C SER A 17 7.26 -6.20 4.16
N ASP A 18 7.52 -7.51 4.27
CA ASP A 18 8.01 -8.15 5.50
C ASP A 18 7.13 -7.87 6.74
N LEU A 19 5.86 -7.49 6.53
CA LEU A 19 4.91 -7.20 7.59
C LEU A 19 4.20 -8.47 8.06
N LYS A 20 3.92 -8.52 9.36
CA LYS A 20 3.01 -9.51 9.93
C LYS A 20 1.62 -9.35 9.31
N ARG A 21 0.91 -10.47 9.12
CA ARG A 21 -0.44 -10.51 8.54
C ARG A 21 -1.39 -9.50 9.17
N SER A 22 -1.49 -9.48 10.50
CA SER A 22 -2.40 -8.57 11.20
C SER A 22 -2.03 -7.11 10.96
N THR A 23 -0.75 -6.78 11.08
CA THR A 23 -0.25 -5.42 10.85
C THR A 23 -0.53 -4.94 9.43
N LEU A 24 -0.27 -5.79 8.43
CA LEU A 24 -0.59 -5.46 7.04
C LEU A 24 -2.09 -5.24 6.84
N TRP A 25 -2.93 -6.10 7.44
CA TRP A 25 -4.37 -5.96 7.35
C TRP A 25 -4.85 -4.64 7.94
N ASP A 26 -4.41 -4.31 9.16
CA ASP A 26 -4.78 -3.06 9.85
C ASP A 26 -4.31 -1.83 9.07
N CYS A 27 -3.12 -1.89 8.44
CA CYS A 27 -2.63 -0.83 7.57
C CYS A 27 -3.52 -0.64 6.34
N LEU A 28 -3.85 -1.73 5.64
CA LEU A 28 -4.66 -1.66 4.43
C LEU A 28 -6.11 -1.22 4.72
N GLU A 29 -6.69 -1.66 5.84
CA GLU A 29 -8.02 -1.22 6.27
C GLU A 29 -8.05 0.30 6.55
N LYS A 30 -7.01 0.84 7.18
CA LYS A 30 -6.87 2.29 7.37
C LYS A 30 -6.71 3.02 6.04
N MET A 31 -5.85 2.53 5.15
CA MET A 31 -5.66 3.14 3.83
C MET A 31 -6.93 3.11 2.98
N GLU A 32 -7.73 2.04 3.07
CA GLU A 32 -9.02 1.95 2.39
C GLU A 32 -10.04 2.93 2.99
N LYS A 33 -10.06 3.07 4.32
CA LYS A 33 -10.94 4.01 5.03
C LYS A 33 -10.63 5.47 4.68
N GLU A 34 -9.36 5.81 4.51
CA GLU A 34 -8.92 7.14 4.06
C GLU A 34 -9.00 7.30 2.52
N GLU A 35 -9.65 6.35 1.83
CA GLU A 35 -9.86 6.37 0.39
C GLU A 35 -8.58 6.44 -0.46
N LEU A 36 -7.44 5.99 0.06
CA LEU A 36 -6.17 5.97 -0.67
C LEU A 36 -6.02 4.70 -1.53
N ILE A 37 -6.68 3.62 -1.12
CA ILE A 37 -6.73 2.36 -1.87
C ILE A 37 -8.18 1.87 -2.01
N GLU A 38 -8.36 0.91 -2.90
CA GLU A 38 -9.57 0.08 -2.98
C GLU A 38 -9.19 -1.38 -2.75
N MET A 39 -9.90 -2.08 -1.86
CA MET A 39 -9.78 -3.53 -1.70
C MET A 39 -10.99 -4.27 -2.28
N LYS A 40 -10.73 -5.32 -3.06
CA LYS A 40 -11.77 -6.17 -3.64
C LYS A 40 -11.48 -7.64 -3.40
N LYS A 41 -12.52 -8.41 -3.09
CA LYS A 41 -12.46 -9.88 -3.13
C LYS A 41 -12.74 -10.36 -4.54
N VAL A 42 -11.78 -11.05 -5.14
CA VAL A 42 -11.91 -11.67 -6.47
C VAL A 42 -11.85 -13.18 -6.35
N LEU A 43 -12.66 -13.87 -7.14
CA LEU A 43 -12.58 -15.33 -7.26
C LEU A 43 -11.48 -15.67 -8.26
N THR A 44 -10.53 -16.50 -7.84
CA THR A 44 -9.48 -17.04 -8.71
C THR A 44 -9.62 -18.56 -8.80
N LEU A 45 -8.90 -19.19 -9.74
CA LEU A 45 -8.85 -20.66 -9.85
C LEU A 45 -8.37 -21.36 -8.57
N THR A 46 -7.65 -20.64 -7.70
CA THR A 46 -7.11 -21.17 -6.43
C THR A 46 -7.93 -20.76 -5.20
N GLY A 47 -9.11 -20.16 -5.41
CA GLY A 47 -9.99 -19.65 -4.36
C GLY A 47 -10.08 -18.11 -4.31
N PRO A 48 -10.87 -17.57 -3.38
CA PRO A 48 -11.04 -16.13 -3.22
C PRO A 48 -9.73 -15.46 -2.77
N ARG A 49 -9.43 -14.29 -3.33
CA ARG A 49 -8.27 -13.47 -2.99
C ARG A 49 -8.69 -12.02 -2.75
N THR A 50 -8.09 -11.38 -1.76
CA THR A 50 -8.19 -9.92 -1.58
C THR A 50 -7.10 -9.26 -2.42
N ILE A 51 -7.53 -8.35 -3.30
CA ILE A 51 -6.67 -7.53 -4.15
C ILE A 51 -6.80 -6.08 -3.69
N ALA A 52 -5.68 -5.41 -3.51
CA ALA A 52 -5.61 -3.98 -3.24
C ALA A 52 -5.11 -3.25 -4.50
N LYS A 53 -5.66 -2.06 -4.74
CA LYS A 53 -5.23 -1.16 -5.82
C LYS A 53 -5.15 0.27 -5.28
N CYS A 54 -4.07 0.99 -5.59
CA CYS A 54 -4.02 2.42 -5.29
C CYS A 54 -5.05 3.19 -6.12
N LYS A 55 -5.68 4.16 -5.46
CA LYS A 55 -6.47 5.22 -6.11
C LYS A 55 -5.54 6.39 -6.46
N GLU A 56 -6.08 7.38 -7.17
CA GLU A 56 -5.32 8.56 -7.60
C GLU A 56 -4.86 9.37 -6.39
N GLU A 57 -5.76 9.59 -5.43
CA GLU A 57 -5.51 10.25 -4.15
C GLU A 57 -4.42 9.53 -3.33
N GLY A 58 -4.36 8.21 -3.44
CA GLY A 58 -3.30 7.41 -2.81
C GLY A 58 -1.92 7.56 -3.46
N LEU A 59 -1.87 7.88 -4.75
CA LEU A 59 -0.62 8.19 -5.44
C LEU A 59 -0.15 9.60 -5.09
N GLU A 60 -1.06 10.57 -5.06
CA GLU A 60 -0.75 11.95 -4.61
C GLU A 60 -0.20 11.96 -3.19
N ALA A 61 -0.86 11.24 -2.26
CA ALA A 61 -0.38 11.13 -0.88
C ALA A 61 1.00 10.45 -0.77
N LEU A 62 1.34 9.57 -1.72
CA LEU A 62 2.67 8.96 -1.78
C LEU A 62 3.73 9.96 -2.25
N GLU A 63 3.41 10.77 -3.26
CA GLU A 63 4.30 11.84 -3.74
C GLU A 63 4.57 12.86 -2.63
N GLU A 64 3.54 13.29 -1.90
CA GLU A 64 3.71 14.18 -0.74
C GLU A 64 4.60 13.57 0.35
N LEU A 65 4.42 12.27 0.63
CA LEU A 65 5.25 11.57 1.60
C LEU A 65 6.72 11.47 1.14
N GLU A 66 6.97 11.23 -0.14
CA GLU A 66 8.32 11.19 -0.72
C GLU A 66 9.03 12.55 -0.56
N ASP A 67 8.32 13.64 -0.83
CA ASP A 67 8.83 15.00 -0.66
C ASP A 67 9.18 15.28 0.81
N MET A 68 8.28 14.99 1.74
CA MET A 68 8.51 15.15 3.17
C MET A 68 9.72 14.35 3.67
N LEU A 69 9.88 13.10 3.21
CA LEU A 69 11.03 12.27 3.55
C LEU A 69 12.32 12.83 2.96
N GLY A 70 12.27 13.40 1.76
CA GLY A 70 13.39 14.10 1.12
C GLY A 70 13.87 15.30 1.95
N GLU A 71 12.95 16.13 2.43
CA GLU A 71 13.24 17.27 3.30
C GLU A 71 13.84 16.83 4.64
N LEU A 72 13.23 15.81 5.27
CA LEU A 72 13.71 15.27 6.54
C LEU A 72 15.14 14.72 6.42
N ARG A 73 15.42 13.98 5.34
CA ARG A 73 16.77 13.45 5.06
C ARG A 73 17.80 14.58 4.94
N ASN A 74 17.46 15.65 4.23
CA ASN A 74 18.35 16.80 4.06
C ASN A 74 18.63 17.52 5.39
N THR A 75 17.66 17.52 6.30
CA THR A 75 17.80 18.11 7.64
C THR A 75 18.70 17.26 8.53
N LEU A 76 18.52 15.94 8.53
CA LEU A 76 19.30 15.01 9.37
C LEU A 76 20.75 14.79 8.88
N SER A 77 21.07 15.17 7.64
CA SER A 77 22.40 15.03 7.05
C SER A 77 23.31 16.27 7.24
N ARG A 78 22.82 17.29 7.96
CA ARG A 78 23.56 18.50 8.34
C ARG A 78 24.00 18.42 9.80
#